data_AF-A0A6A4NDC4-F1
#
_entry.id   AF-A0A6A4NDC4-F1
#
_cell.length_a   1.000
_cell.length_b   1.000
_cell.length_c   1.000
_cell.angle_alpha   90.00
_cell.angle_beta   90.00
_cell.angle_gamma   90.00
#
_symmetry.space_group_name_H-M   'P 1'
#
loop_
_entity.id
_entity.type
_entity.pdbx_description
1 polymer ?
#
loop_
_entity_poly.entity_id
_entity_poly.type
_entity_poly.pdbx_seq_one_letter_code
_entity_poly.pdbx_strand_id
1 'polypeptide(L)'
;MATPPLKAVTLTHVRYQKGDKLGHLLAWVSLIPVFISLSGFITHFIFRRELQGIFFFIGLVISQFINEIIKTTVHQARPDTCVLLETCDSNGWPSSHSQVYLGYHTVAQVFAGTALGIFLGAVWFWVVNNVLYLCFPIIEESVFGRVFYVKDTSHIQNVLKFEYDKARAERQRLASISKSE
;
A
#
# COMPACT_ATOMS: atom_id res chain seq x y z
N MET A 1 37.91 -17.43 11.43
CA MET A 1 37.49 -17.28 10.03
C MET A 1 37.01 -15.84 9.85
N ALA A 2 37.59 -15.09 8.91
CA ALA A 2 37.11 -13.75 8.60
C ALA A 2 35.76 -13.87 7.87
N THR A 3 34.73 -13.19 8.36
CA THR A 3 33.43 -13.12 7.68
C THR A 3 33.60 -12.40 6.34
N PRO A 4 33.13 -12.98 5.22
CA PRO A 4 33.23 -12.32 3.92
C PRO A 4 32.48 -10.98 3.94
N PRO A 5 33.03 -9.92 3.31
CA PRO A 5 32.39 -8.60 3.32
C PRO A 5 31.01 -8.67 2.66
N LEU A 6 30.00 -8.11 3.32
CA LEU A 6 28.63 -8.05 2.82
C LEU A 6 28.40 -6.77 2.00
N LYS A 7 27.47 -6.82 1.05
CA LYS A 7 26.97 -5.65 0.32
C LYS A 7 25.45 -5.62 0.42
N ALA A 8 24.87 -4.44 0.61
CA ALA A 8 23.43 -4.26 0.70
C ALA A 8 22.85 -3.63 -0.58
N VAL A 9 21.62 -4.01 -0.92
CA VAL A 9 20.78 -3.25 -1.87
C VAL A 9 20.21 -2.05 -1.12
N THR A 10 20.53 -0.83 -1.55
CA THR A 10 20.25 0.41 -0.80
C THR A 10 18.76 0.72 -0.60
N LEU A 11 17.87 0.16 -1.42
CA LEU A 11 16.44 0.46 -1.37
C LEU A 11 15.75 -0.05 -0.10
N THR A 12 16.16 -1.21 0.41
CA THR A 12 15.54 -1.90 1.58
C THR A 12 16.56 -2.61 2.46
N HIS A 13 17.84 -2.40 2.18
CA HIS A 13 18.95 -2.93 2.96
C HIS A 13 19.07 -4.47 2.96
N VAL A 14 18.66 -5.14 1.86
CA VAL A 14 18.85 -6.59 1.70
C VAL A 14 20.32 -6.91 1.46
N ARG A 15 20.89 -7.75 2.32
CA ARG A 15 22.33 -8.10 2.34
C ARG A 15 22.63 -9.36 1.55
N TYR A 16 23.75 -9.34 0.82
CA TYR A 16 24.31 -10.49 0.13
C TYR A 16 25.84 -10.49 0.24
N GLN A 17 26.48 -11.64 0.01
CA GLN A 17 27.94 -11.74 0.08
C GLN A 17 28.60 -11.04 -1.12
N LYS A 18 29.65 -10.26 -0.89
CA LYS A 18 30.37 -9.56 -1.96
C LYS A 18 31.05 -10.58 -2.89
N GLY A 19 30.69 -10.55 -4.17
CA GLY A 19 31.17 -11.49 -5.18
C GLY A 19 30.18 -12.63 -5.50
N ASP A 20 29.14 -12.83 -4.68
CA ASP A 20 28.07 -13.79 -4.96
C ASP A 20 27.01 -13.20 -5.90
N LYS A 21 27.07 -13.62 -7.18
CA LYS A 21 26.13 -13.19 -8.22
C LYS A 21 24.71 -13.73 -7.99
N LEU A 22 24.58 -14.94 -7.44
CA LEU A 22 23.28 -15.54 -7.16
C LEU A 22 22.64 -14.84 -5.97
N GLY A 23 23.39 -14.59 -4.90
CA GLY A 23 22.94 -13.80 -3.76
C GLY A 23 22.50 -12.39 -4.14
N HIS A 24 23.20 -11.74 -5.08
CA HIS A 24 22.78 -10.44 -5.60
C HIS A 24 21.44 -10.50 -6.34
N LEU A 25 21.23 -11.53 -7.16
CA LEU A 25 19.96 -11.75 -7.86
C LEU A 25 18.83 -12.02 -6.86
N LEU A 26 19.05 -12.92 -5.90
CA LEU A 26 18.08 -13.28 -4.87
C LEU A 26 17.71 -12.08 -3.99
N ALA A 27 18.66 -11.17 -3.73
CA ALA A 27 18.37 -9.92 -3.03
C ALA A 27 17.36 -9.07 -3.80
N TRP A 28 17.48 -8.92 -5.12
CA TRP A 28 16.47 -8.23 -5.94
C TRP A 28 15.14 -8.97 -6.03
N VAL A 29 15.17 -10.30 -6.13
CA VAL A 29 13.95 -11.14 -6.15
C VAL A 29 13.16 -10.98 -4.85
N SER A 30 13.82 -10.86 -3.71
CA SER A 30 13.16 -10.61 -2.41
C SER A 30 12.40 -9.28 -2.34
N LEU A 31 12.68 -8.35 -3.26
CA LEU A 31 11.99 -7.06 -3.36
C LEU A 31 10.78 -7.06 -4.29
N ILE A 32 10.56 -8.16 -5.01
CA ILE A 32 9.39 -8.31 -5.87
C ILE A 32 8.08 -8.03 -5.12
N PRO A 33 7.82 -8.54 -3.89
CA PRO A 33 6.59 -8.22 -3.17
C PRO A 33 6.39 -6.73 -2.89
N VAL A 34 7.46 -5.99 -2.58
CA VAL A 34 7.40 -4.54 -2.35
C VAL A 34 7.07 -3.81 -3.65
N PHE A 35 7.73 -4.18 -4.74
CA PHE A 35 7.44 -3.62 -6.06
C PHE A 35 6.02 -3.96 -6.53
N ILE A 36 5.57 -5.20 -6.35
CA ILE A 36 4.20 -5.64 -6.66
C ILE A 36 3.20 -4.86 -5.82
N SER A 37 3.48 -4.59 -4.55
CA SER A 37 2.60 -3.78 -3.72
C SER A 37 2.51 -2.34 -4.23
N LEU A 38 3.66 -1.71 -4.53
CA LEU A 38 3.72 -0.33 -5.04
C LEU A 38 3.07 -0.22 -6.43
N SER A 39 3.47 -1.09 -7.36
CA SER A 39 2.89 -1.17 -8.70
C SER A 39 1.44 -1.64 -8.66
N GLY A 40 1.05 -2.39 -7.63
CA GLY A 40 -0.30 -2.90 -7.43
C GLY A 40 -1.30 -1.78 -7.20
N PHE A 41 -0.95 -0.77 -6.39
CA PHE A 41 -1.77 0.43 -6.23
C PHE A 41 -1.89 1.23 -7.53
N ILE A 42 -0.79 1.39 -8.26
CA ILE A 42 -0.79 2.09 -9.57
C ILE A 42 -1.64 1.33 -10.59
N THR A 43 -1.48 0.01 -10.65
CA THR A 43 -2.23 -0.88 -11.54
C THR A 43 -3.71 -0.84 -11.18
N HIS A 44 -4.05 -0.98 -9.90
CA HIS A 44 -5.43 -0.88 -9.43
C HIS A 44 -6.04 0.48 -9.78
N PHE A 45 -5.29 1.56 -9.59
CA PHE A 45 -5.73 2.89 -10.00
C PHE A 45 -6.01 2.97 -11.50
N ILE A 46 -5.09 2.50 -12.36
CA ILE A 46 -5.24 2.57 -13.82
C ILE A 46 -6.40 1.70 -14.33
N PHE A 47 -6.56 0.48 -13.81
CA PHE A 47 -7.55 -0.46 -14.34
C PHE A 47 -8.93 -0.31 -13.70
N ARG A 48 -9.00 -0.11 -12.38
CA ARG A 48 -10.27 -0.05 -11.64
C ARG A 48 -10.78 1.38 -11.51
N ARG A 49 -9.90 2.36 -11.27
CA ARG A 49 -10.25 3.80 -11.12
C ARG A 49 -11.40 4.04 -10.13
N GLU A 50 -11.40 3.29 -9.04
CA GLU A 50 -12.47 3.30 -8.02
C GLU A 50 -12.12 4.26 -6.88
N LEU A 51 -13.06 5.12 -6.48
CA LEU A 51 -12.86 6.10 -5.40
C LEU A 51 -12.45 5.46 -4.07
N GLN A 52 -13.07 4.35 -3.68
CA GLN A 52 -12.71 3.60 -2.46
C GLN A 52 -11.22 3.19 -2.45
N GLY A 53 -10.72 2.68 -3.57
CA GLY A 53 -9.31 2.30 -3.70
C GLY A 53 -8.37 3.51 -3.63
N ILE A 54 -8.78 4.65 -4.20
CA ILE A 54 -8.02 5.91 -4.15
C ILE A 54 -7.91 6.42 -2.72
N PHE A 55 -9.03 6.50 -1.98
CA PHE A 55 -9.02 6.96 -0.59
C PHE A 55 -8.30 6.00 0.36
N PHE A 56 -8.33 4.69 0.08
CA PHE A 56 -7.48 3.75 0.80
C PHE A 56 -5.99 4.05 0.59
N PHE A 57 -5.55 4.29 -0.66
CA PHE A 57 -4.17 4.66 -0.96
C PHE A 57 -3.77 6.00 -0.32
N ILE A 58 -4.65 7.01 -0.35
CA ILE A 58 -4.43 8.29 0.34
C ILE A 58 -4.23 8.07 1.84
N GLY A 59 -5.03 7.20 2.46
CA GLY A 59 -4.86 6.81 3.86
C GLY A 59 -3.48 6.22 4.17
N LEU A 60 -2.94 5.38 3.27
CA LEU A 60 -1.58 4.84 3.40
C LEU A 60 -0.51 5.93 3.29
N VAL A 61 -0.67 6.88 2.37
CA VAL A 61 0.26 8.02 2.21
C VAL A 61 0.23 8.92 3.46
N ILE A 62 -0.95 9.22 3.99
CA ILE A 62 -1.11 9.99 5.24
C ILE A 62 -0.44 9.24 6.39
N SER A 63 -0.66 7.92 6.51
CA SER A 63 -0.02 7.10 7.54
C SER A 63 1.51 7.15 7.45
N GLN A 64 2.06 7.05 6.24
CA GLN A 64 3.49 7.16 6.01
C GLN A 64 4.03 8.54 6.41
N PHE A 65 3.32 9.61 6.06
CA PHE A 65 3.69 10.97 6.41
C PHE A 65 3.67 11.20 7.92
N ILE A 66 2.63 10.72 8.62
CA ILE A 66 2.54 10.76 10.08
C ILE A 66 3.72 9.99 10.71
N ASN A 67 4.04 8.80 10.21
CA ASN A 67 5.16 8.02 10.72
C ASN A 67 6.50 8.76 10.59
N GLU A 68 6.73 9.45 9.47
CA GLU A 68 7.93 10.27 9.29
C GLU A 68 7.95 11.48 10.22
N ILE A 69 6.82 12.18 10.41
CA ILE A 69 6.73 13.27 11.40
C ILE A 69 7.09 12.77 12.80
N ILE A 70 6.49 11.65 13.22
CA ILE A 70 6.73 11.09 14.54
C ILE A 70 8.21 10.75 14.71
N LYS A 71 8.84 10.13 13.71
CA LYS A 71 10.29 9.86 13.76
C LYS A 71 11.10 11.13 13.93
N THR A 72 10.78 12.18 13.18
CA THR A 72 11.47 13.47 13.26
C THR A 72 11.17 14.26 14.54
N THR A 73 10.18 13.84 15.34
CA THR A 73 9.83 14.52 16.60
C THR A 73 10.35 13.76 17.82
N VAL A 74 10.24 12.43 17.82
CA VAL A 74 10.55 11.61 19.00
C VAL A 74 12.02 11.23 19.10
N HIS A 75 12.74 11.17 17.98
CA HIS A 75 14.19 10.90 17.94
C HIS A 75 14.63 9.72 18.82
N GLN A 76 13.82 8.67 18.89
CA GLN A 76 14.13 7.50 19.71
C GLN A 76 15.35 6.77 19.16
N ALA A 77 16.36 6.57 20.01
CA ALA A 77 17.58 5.87 19.64
C ALA A 77 17.30 4.41 19.24
N ARG A 78 17.95 3.93 18.18
CA ARG A 78 17.90 2.51 17.79
C ARG A 78 18.74 1.66 18.76
N PRO A 79 18.40 0.36 18.95
CA PRO A 79 19.26 -0.55 19.70
C PRO A 79 20.63 -0.70 19.01
N ASP A 80 21.68 -0.99 19.79
CA ASP A 80 23.07 -1.10 19.32
C ASP A 80 23.27 -2.14 18.20
N THR A 81 22.34 -3.10 18.08
CA THR A 81 22.27 -4.04 16.96
C THR A 81 22.15 -3.33 15.59
N CYS A 82 21.72 -2.07 15.55
CA CYS A 82 21.68 -1.28 14.33
C CYS A 82 23.08 -1.10 13.71
N VAL A 83 24.16 -1.07 14.51
CA VAL A 83 25.53 -0.88 14.04
C VAL A 83 26.00 -2.12 13.29
N LEU A 84 25.69 -3.30 13.83
CA LEU A 84 25.95 -4.58 13.15
C LEU A 84 25.13 -4.71 11.85
N LEU A 85 23.95 -4.10 11.82
CA LEU A 85 23.04 -4.10 10.68
C LEU A 85 23.24 -2.93 9.70
N GLU A 86 24.15 -1.99 9.97
CA GLU A 86 24.35 -0.75 9.18
C GLU A 86 23.04 0.02 8.92
N THR A 87 22.08 -0.05 9.87
CA THR A 87 20.76 0.57 9.76
C THR A 87 20.53 1.69 10.79
N CYS A 88 21.60 2.35 11.24
CA CYS A 88 21.51 3.42 12.25
C CYS A 88 21.15 4.80 11.67
N ASP A 89 21.00 4.92 10.35
CA ASP A 89 20.81 6.22 9.67
C ASP A 89 19.44 6.87 9.92
N SER A 90 18.55 6.24 10.69
CA SER A 90 17.20 6.74 10.96
C SER A 90 16.76 6.48 12.39
N ASN A 91 15.77 7.25 12.86
CA ASN A 91 15.20 7.07 14.20
C ASN A 91 14.51 5.70 14.34
N GLY A 92 14.50 5.16 15.56
CA GLY A 92 14.07 3.80 15.86
C GLY A 92 12.56 3.60 15.92
N TRP A 93 11.80 4.66 16.22
CA TRP A 93 10.36 4.59 16.39
C TRP A 93 9.62 5.71 15.64
N PRO A 94 8.48 5.41 14.99
CA PRO A 94 7.96 4.07 14.67
C PRO A 94 8.80 3.34 13.61
N SER A 95 8.73 2.00 13.58
CA SER A 95 9.46 1.20 12.59
C SER A 95 8.84 1.34 11.19
N SER A 96 9.66 1.60 10.16
CA SER A 96 9.21 1.60 8.75
C SER A 96 8.80 0.23 8.21
N HIS A 97 9.35 -0.85 8.77
CA HIS A 97 9.25 -2.20 8.20
C HIS A 97 8.47 -3.18 9.08
N SER A 98 8.21 -2.84 10.34
CA SER A 98 7.55 -3.77 11.27
C SER A 98 6.03 -3.64 11.22
N GLN A 99 5.39 -4.52 10.46
CA GLN A 99 4.29 -5.32 11.01
C GLN A 99 4.88 -6.71 11.29
N VAL A 100 5.37 -6.90 12.53
CA VAL A 100 5.81 -8.18 13.13
C VAL A 100 7.03 -8.83 12.47
N TYR A 101 8.23 -8.58 12.99
CA TYR A 101 9.15 -9.58 13.58
C TYR A 101 10.50 -8.95 13.92
N LEU A 102 11.31 -9.69 14.68
CA LEU A 102 12.65 -9.43 15.21
C LEU A 102 12.59 -8.79 16.61
N GLY A 103 12.95 -9.57 17.64
CA GLY A 103 12.78 -9.33 19.08
C GLY A 103 13.47 -8.11 19.71
N TYR A 104 13.31 -6.95 19.08
CA TYR A 104 13.72 -5.62 19.55
C TYR A 104 12.54 -4.83 20.13
N HIS A 105 11.31 -5.28 19.90
CA HIS A 105 10.09 -4.68 20.43
C HIS A 105 9.55 -5.49 21.61
N THR A 106 9.08 -4.81 22.65
CA THR A 106 8.39 -5.49 23.75
C THR A 106 7.02 -5.98 23.28
N VAL A 107 6.53 -7.09 23.84
CA VAL A 107 5.18 -7.62 23.55
C VAL A 107 4.11 -6.54 23.77
N ALA A 108 4.25 -5.74 24.84
CA ALA A 108 3.38 -4.61 25.12
C ALA A 108 3.42 -3.54 24.02
N GLN A 109 4.60 -3.20 23.48
CA GLN A 109 4.73 -2.24 22.38
C GLN A 109 4.08 -2.76 21.10
N VAL A 110 4.19 -4.06 20.81
CA VAL A 110 3.52 -4.68 19.66
C VAL A 110 2.01 -4.59 19.81
N PHE A 111 1.45 -4.99 20.97
CA PHE A 111 0.01 -4.90 21.21
C PHE A 111 -0.50 -3.46 21.18
N ALA A 112 0.22 -2.51 21.77
CA ALA A 112 -0.14 -1.09 21.72
C ALA A 112 -0.14 -0.56 20.28
N GLY A 113 0.89 -0.89 19.49
CA GLY A 113 0.97 -0.52 18.07
C GLY A 113 -0.15 -1.13 17.24
N THR A 114 -0.45 -2.42 17.43
CA THR A 114 -1.55 -3.11 16.73
C THR A 114 -2.90 -2.53 17.11
N ALA A 115 -3.16 -2.30 18.40
CA ALA A 115 -4.43 -1.72 18.87
C ALA A 115 -4.63 -0.31 18.32
N LEU A 116 -3.59 0.53 18.35
CA LEU A 116 -3.62 1.87 17.76
C LEU A 116 -3.86 1.79 16.24
N GLY A 117 -3.17 0.88 15.54
CA GLY A 117 -3.34 0.67 14.10
C GLY A 117 -4.76 0.26 13.72
N ILE A 118 -5.36 -0.69 14.45
CA ILE A 118 -6.75 -1.11 14.26
C ILE A 118 -7.69 0.07 14.50
N PHE A 119 -7.50 0.82 15.58
CA PHE A 119 -8.32 1.98 15.91
C PHE A 119 -8.25 3.05 14.82
N LEU A 120 -7.04 3.46 14.42
CA LEU A 120 -6.85 4.47 13.37
C LEU A 120 -7.40 4.00 12.02
N GLY A 121 -7.22 2.71 11.69
CA GLY A 121 -7.80 2.10 10.49
C GLY A 121 -9.33 2.12 10.50
N ALA A 122 -9.95 1.79 11.64
CA ALA A 122 -11.40 1.84 11.81
C ALA A 122 -11.94 3.28 11.72
N VAL A 123 -11.24 4.24 12.33
CA VAL A 123 -11.59 5.68 12.23
C VAL A 123 -11.50 6.13 10.77
N TRP A 124 -10.40 5.81 10.07
CA TRP A 124 -10.26 6.17 8.65
C TRP A 124 -11.35 5.55 7.80
N PHE A 125 -11.64 4.26 7.99
CA PHE A 125 -12.74 3.58 7.30
C PHE A 125 -14.09 4.26 7.57
N TRP A 126 -14.37 4.62 8.82
CA TRP A 126 -15.59 5.33 9.17
C TRP A 126 -15.67 6.70 8.48
N VAL A 127 -14.58 7.49 8.50
CA VAL A 127 -14.50 8.79 7.83
C VAL A 127 -14.76 8.64 6.33
N VAL A 128 -14.11 7.68 5.66
CA VAL A 128 -14.30 7.47 4.22
C VAL A 128 -15.75 7.12 3.90
N ASN A 129 -16.35 6.19 4.65
CA ASN A 129 -17.66 5.64 4.31
C ASN A 129 -18.86 6.46 4.82
N ASN A 130 -18.68 7.32 5.83
CA ASN A 130 -19.78 8.13 6.39
C ASN A 130 -19.65 9.62 6.08
N VAL A 131 -18.42 10.12 5.90
CA VAL A 131 -18.16 11.55 5.67
C VAL A 131 -17.80 11.78 4.22
N LEU A 132 -16.72 11.15 3.72
CA LEU A 132 -16.20 11.40 2.37
C LEU A 132 -17.08 10.79 1.27
N TYR A 133 -17.82 9.72 1.56
CA TYR A 133 -18.80 9.12 0.66
C TYR A 133 -19.79 10.17 0.11
N LEU A 134 -20.18 11.16 0.91
CA LEU A 134 -21.07 12.24 0.47
C LEU A 134 -20.46 13.10 -0.64
N CYS A 135 -19.13 13.17 -0.71
CA CYS A 135 -18.40 13.89 -1.75
C CYS A 135 -18.10 13.03 -2.99
N PHE A 136 -18.35 11.71 -2.96
CA PHE A 136 -18.00 10.82 -4.07
C PHE A 136 -18.69 11.19 -5.38
N PRO A 137 -20.00 11.50 -5.41
CA PRO A 137 -20.66 11.94 -6.65
C PRO A 137 -20.07 13.26 -7.17
N ILE A 138 -19.72 14.19 -6.27
CA ILE A 138 -19.11 15.48 -6.63
C ILE A 138 -17.73 15.25 -7.28
N ILE A 139 -16.95 14.31 -6.76
CA ILE A 139 -15.62 13.97 -7.31
C ILE A 139 -15.76 13.25 -8.65
N GLU A 140 -16.68 12.30 -8.78
CA GLU A 140 -16.97 11.59 -10.03
C GLU A 140 -17.38 12.56 -11.15
N GLU A 141 -18.27 13.51 -10.85
CA GLU A 141 -18.76 14.48 -11.83
C GLU A 141 -17.75 15.60 -12.15
N SER A 142 -16.70 15.76 -11.33
CA SER A 142 -15.66 16.77 -11.53
C SER A 142 -14.85 16.56 -12.81
N VAL A 143 -14.09 17.59 -13.22
CA VAL A 143 -13.16 17.49 -14.36
C VAL A 143 -12.17 16.34 -14.17
N PHE A 144 -11.67 16.16 -12.94
CA PHE A 144 -10.78 15.05 -12.62
C PHE A 144 -11.46 13.70 -12.83
N GLY A 145 -12.67 13.53 -12.29
CA GLY A 145 -13.43 12.29 -12.41
C GLY A 145 -13.71 11.92 -13.86
N ARG A 146 -14.11 12.90 -14.69
CA ARG A 146 -14.38 12.70 -16.12
C ARG A 146 -13.13 12.42 -16.95
N VAL A 147 -12.03 13.16 -16.74
CA VAL A 147 -10.78 12.98 -17.50
C VAL A 147 -10.17 11.61 -17.22
N PHE A 148 -10.16 11.19 -15.96
CA PHE A 148 -9.57 9.92 -15.56
C PHE A 148 -10.55 8.75 -15.57
N TYR A 149 -11.81 8.95 -15.94
CA TYR A 149 -12.87 7.92 -15.87
C TYR A 149 -12.96 7.26 -14.49
N VAL A 150 -12.90 8.09 -13.45
CA VAL A 150 -13.06 7.65 -12.06
C VAL A 150 -14.52 7.30 -11.82
N LYS A 151 -14.77 6.19 -11.13
CA LYS A 151 -16.10 5.65 -10.87
C LYS A 151 -16.39 5.65 -9.38
N ASP A 152 -17.63 5.98 -9.03
CA ASP A 152 -18.18 5.63 -7.73
C ASP A 152 -18.98 4.32 -7.81
N THR A 153 -18.46 3.27 -7.19
CA THR A 153 -19.18 1.99 -7.05
C THR A 153 -19.62 1.70 -5.62
N SER A 154 -19.50 2.67 -4.70
CA SER A 154 -19.70 2.46 -3.27
C SER A 154 -21.14 2.08 -2.91
N HIS A 155 -22.11 2.45 -3.76
CA HIS A 155 -23.52 2.11 -3.62
C HIS A 155 -23.89 0.73 -4.24
N ILE A 156 -22.98 0.11 -5.00
CA ILE A 156 -23.21 -1.15 -5.70
C ILE A 156 -22.77 -2.33 -4.81
N GLN A 157 -23.74 -3.11 -4.34
CA GLN A 157 -23.50 -4.25 -3.45
C GLN A 157 -22.54 -5.32 -4.05
N ASN A 158 -22.65 -5.61 -5.34
CA ASN A 158 -21.77 -6.55 -6.03
C ASN A 158 -21.35 -6.00 -7.40
N VAL A 159 -20.21 -5.32 -7.41
CA VAL A 159 -19.64 -4.67 -8.60
C VAL A 159 -19.34 -5.70 -9.70
N LEU A 160 -18.77 -6.85 -9.36
CA LEU A 160 -18.38 -7.86 -10.36
C LEU A 160 -19.59 -8.43 -11.09
N LYS A 161 -20.68 -8.71 -10.36
CA LYS A 161 -21.93 -9.18 -10.97
C LYS A 161 -22.56 -8.08 -11.84
N PHE A 162 -22.59 -6.85 -11.34
CA PHE A 162 -23.11 -5.71 -12.10
C PHE A 162 -22.36 -5.49 -13.41
N GLU A 163 -21.02 -5.47 -13.37
CA GLU A 163 -20.17 -5.33 -14.56
C GLU A 163 -20.41 -6.48 -15.55
N TYR A 164 -20.51 -7.71 -15.05
CA TYR A 164 -20.80 -8.89 -15.87
C TYR A 164 -22.15 -8.82 -16.61
N ASP A 165 -23.21 -8.50 -15.89
CA ASP A 165 -24.57 -8.46 -16.43
C ASP A 165 -24.71 -7.35 -17.48
N LYS A 166 -24.11 -6.17 -17.23
CA LYS A 166 -24.11 -5.04 -18.18
C LYS A 166 -23.32 -5.36 -19.45
N ALA A 167 -22.13 -5.97 -19.32
CA ALA A 167 -21.33 -6.37 -20.47
C ALA A 167 -22.05 -7.41 -21.33
N ARG A 168 -22.73 -8.39 -20.70
CA ARG A 168 -23.50 -9.41 -21.40
C ARG A 168 -24.72 -8.81 -22.12
N ALA A 169 -25.46 -7.93 -21.46
CA ALA A 169 -26.63 -7.26 -22.02
C ALA A 169 -26.26 -6.42 -23.24
N GLU A 170 -25.16 -5.68 -23.18
CA GLU A 170 -24.70 -4.85 -24.31
C GLU A 170 -24.30 -5.71 -25.51
N ARG A 171 -23.59 -6.82 -25.29
CA ARG A 171 -23.28 -7.79 -26.36
C ARG A 171 -24.53 -8.32 -27.04
N GLN A 172 -25.58 -8.64 -26.27
CA GLN A 172 -26.85 -9.13 -26.83
C GLN A 172 -27.57 -8.04 -27.63
N ARG A 173 -27.57 -6.79 -27.15
CA ARG A 173 -28.14 -5.64 -27.85
C ARG A 173 -27.47 -5.39 -29.20
N LEU A 174 -26.14 -5.44 -29.24
CA LEU A 174 -25.38 -5.30 -30.48
C LEU A 174 -25.67 -6.46 -31.45
N ALA A 175 -25.80 -7.69 -30.94
CA ALA A 175 -26.15 -8.85 -31.76
C ALA A 175 -27.58 -8.79 -32.32
N SER A 176 -28.54 -8.16 -31.61
CA SER A 176 -29.88 -7.95 -32.17
C SER A 176 -29.92 -6.88 -33.25
N ILE A 177 -29.15 -5.80 -33.10
CA ILE A 177 -29.05 -4.72 -34.09
C ILE A 177 -28.45 -5.25 -35.40
N SER A 178 -27.37 -6.03 -35.30
CA SER A 178 -26.74 -6.67 -36.46
C SER A 178 -27.63 -7.69 -37.19
N LYS A 179 -28.71 -8.17 -36.57
CA LYS A 179 -29.69 -9.06 -37.22
C LYS A 179 -30.85 -8.31 -37.86
N SER A 180 -31.06 -7.05 -37.49
CA SER A 180 -32.10 -6.19 -38.05
C SER A 180 -31.63 -5.35 -39.24
N GLU A 181 -30.32 -5.27 -39.47
CA GLU A 181 -29.67 -4.75 -40.69
C GLU A 181 -29.51 -5.87 -41.73
#